data_AF-A0A7L1IKY8-F1
#
_entry.id   AF-A0A7L1IKY8-F1
#
_cell.length_a   1.000
_cell.length_b   1.000
_cell.length_c   1.000
_cell.angle_alpha   90.00
_cell.angle_beta   90.00
_cell.angle_gamma   90.00
#
_symmetry.space_group_name_H-M   'P 1'
#
loop_
_entity.id
_entity.type
_entity.pdbx_description
1 polymer ?
#
loop_
_entity_poly.entity_id
_entity_poly.type
_entity_poly.pdbx_seq_one_letter_code
_entity_poly.pdbx_strand_id
1 'polypeptide(L)'
;FHCHVYPFPESEASRADTMNGLHGQIQDLNVVLEETEQYLAQVLDKVVAALPTWRVQVQKMKAIYLVLNQCSFDVTEKCLIAEVWCPVRDLSQVQEALRQGSVGRLVSPCPRDRGCLVSPCPCAWVAWCPHAKGWLVSPCPGLLDVSMSYSVVPLSSSQGLLGGAQIWQMFFEGRYLLLLMGAFSIYTGFIYNECFSKATVIFPSAWSVAAMANHSSWSSAYLATHPSLTLDPNVTGVFQGPYPFGIDPIWSLATNHLNFLNSFKMKMSVVLGIVHMGFGVLLGVFNHVHFQQRHRLVLEFLPEMVFLLALFGYLVFLIFYKWIKFSAADSRLAPSILIHFIDMFLFTSNAGNLPLYRGQVPVQTVLVVLALASVPVLLLGTPLYLCCRRRAPRTGHHGPVAAGEQEPLLEGQEAGNSVNATKEDVESGGHSPDAEQPDFAEIFMHQAIHTIEYCLGCVSNTASYLRLWALSLAHAR
;
A
#
# COMPACT_ATOMS: atom_id res chain seq x y z
N PHE A 1 -52.62 -6.14 43.64
CA PHE A 1 -51.90 -5.15 44.45
C PHE A 1 -50.93 -5.89 45.37
N HIS A 2 -49.62 -5.79 45.13
CA HIS A 2 -48.60 -6.38 46.01
C HIS A 2 -48.45 -5.53 47.28
N CYS A 3 -49.51 -5.47 48.08
CA CYS A 3 -49.50 -4.74 49.34
C CYS A 3 -49.09 -5.71 50.46
N HIS A 4 -47.94 -5.45 51.08
CA HIS A 4 -47.55 -6.13 52.31
C HIS A 4 -48.26 -5.45 53.48
N VAL A 5 -49.32 -6.07 53.99
CA VAL A 5 -50.08 -5.56 55.14
C VAL A 5 -49.44 -6.13 56.40
N TYR A 6 -48.91 -5.25 57.25
CA TYR A 6 -48.35 -5.62 58.54
C TYR A 6 -49.37 -5.36 59.66
N PRO A 7 -49.46 -6.25 60.66
CA PRO A 7 -50.37 -6.05 61.79
C PRO A 7 -49.93 -4.84 62.63
N PHE A 8 -50.85 -3.90 62.87
CA PHE A 8 -50.60 -2.69 63.67
C PHE A 8 -51.38 -2.78 65.00
N PRO A 9 -50.71 -2.90 66.17
CA PRO A 9 -51.39 -2.99 67.46
C PRO A 9 -52.14 -1.71 67.86
N GLU A 10 -53.31 -1.82 68.48
CA GLU A 10 -54.15 -0.67 68.87
C GLU A 10 -53.66 0.04 70.16
N SER A 11 -53.01 -0.70 71.07
CA SER A 11 -52.49 -0.17 72.34
C SER A 11 -51.11 0.49 72.19
N GLU A 12 -50.92 1.67 72.77
CA GLU A 12 -49.65 2.41 72.73
C GLU A 12 -48.48 1.65 73.37
N ALA A 13 -48.72 0.96 74.49
CA ALA A 13 -47.70 0.14 75.14
C ALA A 13 -47.25 -1.03 74.26
N SER A 14 -48.20 -1.75 73.65
CA SER A 14 -47.89 -2.88 72.75
C SER A 14 -47.20 -2.43 71.45
N ARG A 15 -47.48 -1.23 70.97
CA ARG A 15 -46.75 -0.61 69.84
C ARG A 15 -45.30 -0.28 70.20
N ALA A 16 -45.06 0.25 71.39
CA ALA A 16 -43.69 0.52 71.86
C ALA A 16 -42.88 -0.78 71.99
N ASP A 17 -43.48 -1.85 72.53
CA ASP A 17 -42.84 -3.16 72.66
C ASP A 17 -42.49 -3.79 71.31
N THR A 18 -43.43 -3.75 70.34
CA THR A 18 -43.19 -4.26 68.98
C THR A 18 -42.15 -3.43 68.22
N MET A 19 -42.16 -2.10 68.38
CA MET A 19 -41.14 -1.22 67.79
C MET A 19 -39.74 -1.53 68.37
N ASN A 20 -39.63 -1.71 69.68
CA ASN A 20 -38.36 -2.07 70.32
C ASN A 20 -37.86 -3.46 69.87
N GLY A 21 -38.76 -4.44 69.72
CA GLY A 21 -38.44 -5.76 69.18
C GLY A 21 -37.97 -5.71 67.72
N LEU A 22 -38.64 -4.93 66.86
CA LEU A 22 -38.23 -4.71 65.47
C LEU A 22 -36.90 -3.98 65.38
N HIS A 23 -36.65 -3.00 66.24
CA HIS A 23 -35.37 -2.29 66.28
C HIS A 23 -34.22 -3.23 66.65
N GLY A 24 -34.44 -4.14 67.61
CA GLY A 24 -33.50 -5.22 67.94
C GLY A 24 -33.24 -6.15 66.74
N GLN A 25 -34.29 -6.60 66.05
CA GLN A 25 -34.15 -7.44 64.85
C GLN A 25 -33.41 -6.74 63.70
N ILE A 26 -33.66 -5.45 63.50
CA ILE A 26 -32.94 -4.64 62.49
C ILE A 26 -31.47 -4.51 62.88
N GLN A 27 -31.16 -4.29 64.16
CA GLN A 27 -29.78 -4.24 64.66
C GLN A 27 -29.06 -5.57 64.40
N ASP A 28 -29.69 -6.69 64.75
CA ASP A 28 -29.14 -8.03 64.53
C ASP A 28 -28.92 -8.31 63.03
N LEU A 29 -29.89 -7.95 62.18
CA LEU A 29 -29.77 -8.07 60.72
C LEU A 29 -28.64 -7.22 60.15
N ASN A 30 -28.44 -6.00 60.63
CA ASN A 30 -27.36 -5.13 60.19
C ASN A 30 -25.98 -5.71 60.55
N VAL A 31 -25.84 -6.27 61.75
CA VAL A 31 -24.60 -6.95 62.17
C VAL A 31 -24.30 -8.14 61.26
N VAL A 32 -25.32 -8.98 60.98
CA VAL A 32 -25.16 -10.11 60.05
C VAL A 32 -24.77 -9.63 58.65
N LEU A 33 -25.41 -8.55 58.16
CA LEU A 33 -25.16 -8.02 56.84
C LEU A 33 -23.73 -7.48 56.71
N GLU A 34 -23.25 -6.74 57.71
CA GLU A 34 -21.87 -6.23 57.75
C GLU A 34 -20.84 -7.37 57.77
N GLU A 35 -21.04 -8.40 58.60
CA GLU A 35 -20.17 -9.58 58.63
C GLU A 35 -20.16 -10.32 57.29
N THR A 36 -21.32 -10.45 56.62
CA THR A 36 -21.39 -11.09 55.28
C THR A 36 -20.69 -10.27 54.19
N GLU A 37 -20.82 -8.94 54.22
CA GLU A 37 -20.12 -8.06 53.27
C GLU A 37 -18.61 -8.10 53.48
N GLN A 38 -18.16 -8.07 54.74
CA GLN A 38 -16.73 -8.19 55.07
C GLN A 38 -16.17 -9.55 54.64
N TYR A 39 -16.89 -10.64 54.88
CA TYR A 39 -16.50 -11.96 54.39
C TYR A 39 -16.43 -12.02 52.87
N LEU A 40 -17.43 -11.47 52.17
CA LEU A 40 -17.46 -11.40 50.70
C LEU A 40 -16.26 -10.59 50.16
N ALA A 41 -15.95 -9.44 50.76
CA ALA A 41 -14.81 -8.60 50.38
C ALA A 41 -13.48 -9.36 50.52
N GLN A 42 -13.28 -10.08 51.63
CA GLN A 42 -12.07 -10.90 51.84
C GLN A 42 -11.93 -12.03 50.81
N VAL A 43 -13.04 -12.65 50.40
CA VAL A 43 -13.04 -13.67 49.35
C VAL A 43 -12.74 -13.05 47.99
N LEU A 44 -13.38 -11.91 47.68
CA LEU A 44 -13.14 -11.17 46.43
C LEU A 44 -11.67 -10.75 46.30
N ASP A 45 -11.03 -10.25 47.36
CA ASP A 45 -9.62 -9.87 47.33
C ASP A 45 -8.70 -11.07 47.01
N LYS A 46 -8.99 -12.23 47.60
CA LYS A 46 -8.27 -13.47 47.30
C LYS A 46 -8.46 -13.90 45.84
N VAL A 47 -9.69 -13.80 45.33
CA VAL A 47 -10.02 -14.16 43.94
C VAL A 47 -9.38 -13.17 42.97
N VAL A 48 -9.44 -11.86 43.22
CA VAL A 48 -8.85 -10.82 42.36
C VAL A 48 -7.34 -11.01 42.22
N ALA A 49 -6.65 -11.44 43.28
CA ALA A 49 -5.22 -11.77 43.21
C ALA A 49 -4.92 -13.01 42.34
N ALA A 50 -5.80 -14.02 42.34
CA ALA A 50 -5.59 -15.27 41.61
C ALA A 50 -6.14 -15.26 40.16
N LEU A 51 -7.15 -14.43 39.89
CA LEU A 51 -7.92 -14.42 38.65
C LEU A 51 -7.06 -14.19 37.38
N PRO A 52 -6.07 -13.28 37.35
CA PRO A 52 -5.22 -13.10 36.17
C PRO A 52 -4.45 -14.38 35.79
N THR A 53 -3.92 -15.08 36.79
CA THR A 53 -3.18 -16.33 36.60
C THR A 53 -4.11 -17.43 36.08
N TRP A 54 -5.28 -17.62 36.69
CA TRP A 54 -6.27 -18.60 36.24
C TRP A 54 -6.77 -18.31 34.83
N ARG A 55 -7.01 -17.05 34.50
CA ARG A 55 -7.42 -16.64 33.15
C ARG A 55 -6.39 -17.04 32.10
N VAL A 56 -5.11 -16.79 32.35
CA VAL A 56 -4.02 -17.19 31.45
C VAL A 56 -3.95 -18.71 31.31
N GLN A 57 -4.08 -19.46 32.41
CA GLN A 57 -4.06 -20.93 32.38
C GLN A 57 -5.20 -21.51 31.55
N VAL A 58 -6.44 -21.04 31.77
CA VAL A 58 -7.62 -21.49 31.01
C VAL A 58 -7.50 -21.13 29.53
N GLN A 59 -7.01 -19.92 29.21
CA GLN A 59 -6.78 -19.51 27.83
C GLN A 59 -5.73 -20.37 27.12
N LYS A 60 -4.60 -20.66 27.79
CA LYS A 60 -3.57 -21.57 27.26
C LYS A 60 -4.12 -22.98 27.04
N MET A 61 -4.84 -23.52 28.03
CA MET A 61 -5.42 -24.86 27.93
C MET A 61 -6.44 -24.96 26.78
N LYS A 62 -7.33 -23.97 26.66
CA LYS A 62 -8.28 -23.87 25.55
C LYS A 62 -7.56 -23.81 24.19
N ALA A 63 -6.48 -23.04 24.08
CA ALA A 63 -5.69 -22.96 22.85
C ALA A 63 -5.04 -24.31 22.49
N ILE A 64 -4.51 -25.03 23.48
CA ILE A 64 -3.93 -26.37 23.27
C ILE A 64 -4.99 -27.33 22.74
N TYR A 65 -6.16 -27.40 23.36
CA TYR A 65 -7.25 -28.27 22.88
C TYR A 65 -7.76 -27.88 21.50
N LEU A 66 -7.79 -26.57 21.18
CA LEU A 66 -8.15 -26.10 19.84
C LEU A 66 -7.18 -26.63 18.77
N VAL A 67 -5.88 -26.62 19.06
CA VAL A 67 -4.84 -27.15 18.16
C VAL A 67 -4.91 -28.68 18.06
N LEU A 68 -5.10 -29.38 19.18
CA LEU A 68 -5.26 -30.84 19.18
C LEU A 68 -6.48 -31.29 18.35
N ASN A 69 -7.57 -30.51 18.37
CA ASN A 69 -8.75 -30.78 17.56
C ASN A 69 -8.52 -30.64 16.03
N GLN A 70 -7.44 -29.98 15.60
CA GLN A 70 -7.06 -29.88 14.19
C GLN A 70 -6.16 -31.03 13.73
N CYS A 71 -5.67 -31.86 14.67
CA CYS A 71 -4.81 -32.98 14.35
C CYS A 71 -5.65 -34.18 13.89
N SER A 72 -5.14 -34.95 12.92
CA SER A 72 -5.74 -36.22 12.54
C SER A 72 -5.32 -37.32 13.53
N PHE A 73 -6.25 -38.21 13.86
CA PHE A 73 -6.02 -39.31 14.80
C PHE A 73 -5.75 -40.60 14.04
N ASP A 74 -4.57 -41.19 14.21
CA ASP A 74 -4.27 -42.51 13.68
C ASP A 74 -4.62 -43.60 14.73
N VAL A 75 -5.64 -44.39 14.40
CA VAL A 75 -6.19 -45.45 15.26
C VAL A 75 -5.17 -46.59 15.45
N THR A 76 -4.24 -46.77 14.52
CA THR A 76 -3.31 -47.91 14.52
C THR A 76 -2.12 -47.68 15.47
N GLU A 77 -1.54 -46.47 15.49
CA GLU A 77 -0.35 -46.17 16.27
C GLU A 77 -0.63 -45.38 17.56
N LYS A 78 -1.90 -45.00 17.82
CA LYS A 78 -2.27 -44.07 18.92
C LYS A 78 -1.49 -42.76 18.85
N CYS A 79 -1.21 -42.30 17.64
CA CYS A 79 -0.48 -41.07 17.37
C CYS A 79 -1.40 -40.02 16.74
N LEU A 80 -1.10 -38.75 17.02
CA LEU A 80 -1.71 -37.62 16.36
C LEU A 80 -0.79 -37.16 15.23
N ILE A 81 -1.35 -37.03 14.03
CA ILE A 81 -0.63 -36.54 12.85
C ILE A 81 -1.11 -35.11 12.58
N ALA A 82 -0.16 -34.17 12.57
CA ALA A 82 -0.40 -32.76 12.33
C ALA A 82 0.46 -32.27 11.17
N GLU A 83 -0.15 -31.53 10.25
CA GLU A 83 0.56 -30.80 9.20
C GLU A 83 0.71 -29.34 9.66
N VAL A 84 1.94 -28.81 9.62
CA VAL A 84 2.27 -27.49 10.19
C VAL A 84 3.14 -26.69 9.24
N TRP A 85 2.82 -25.41 9.07
CA TRP A 85 3.68 -24.45 8.38
C TRP A 85 4.76 -23.93 9.33
N CYS A 86 6.01 -24.21 9.03
CA CYS A 86 7.17 -23.72 9.79
C CYS A 86 8.16 -23.04 8.84
N PRO A 87 8.70 -21.85 9.18
CA PRO A 87 9.83 -21.30 8.44
C PRO A 87 11.01 -22.28 8.48
N VAL A 88 11.61 -22.58 7.33
CA VAL A 88 12.77 -23.51 7.23
C VAL A 88 13.91 -23.12 8.18
N ARG A 89 14.10 -21.81 8.40
CA ARG A 89 15.08 -21.26 9.35
C ARG A 89 14.85 -21.66 10.82
N ASP A 90 13.59 -21.91 11.20
CA ASP A 90 13.19 -22.17 12.59
C ASP A 90 12.97 -23.67 12.84
N LEU A 91 13.16 -24.52 11.81
CA LEU A 91 12.96 -25.96 11.87
C LEU A 91 13.80 -26.61 12.98
N SER A 92 15.04 -26.17 13.17
CA SER A 92 15.93 -26.69 14.22
C SER A 92 15.42 -26.35 15.63
N GLN A 93 14.80 -25.17 15.81
CA GLN A 93 14.24 -24.77 17.10
C GLN A 93 12.99 -25.60 17.42
N VAL A 94 12.14 -25.86 16.41
CA VAL A 94 10.98 -26.73 16.57
C VAL A 94 11.40 -28.17 16.90
N GLN A 95 12.42 -28.70 16.21
CA GLN A 95 12.97 -30.03 16.50
C GLN A 95 13.52 -30.11 17.92
N GLU A 96 14.24 -29.10 18.39
CA GLU A 96 14.76 -29.09 19.76
C GLU A 96 13.64 -28.96 20.81
N ALA A 97 12.62 -28.14 20.56
CA ALA A 97 11.46 -28.03 21.45
C ALA A 97 10.68 -29.36 21.53
N LEU A 98 10.49 -30.04 20.40
CA LEU A 98 9.89 -31.37 20.36
C LEU A 98 10.77 -32.40 21.06
N ARG A 99 12.10 -32.33 20.87
CA ARG A 99 13.06 -33.21 21.55
C ARG A 99 12.97 -33.03 23.06
N GLN A 100 12.96 -31.79 23.55
CA GLN A 100 12.80 -31.44 24.96
C GLN A 100 11.46 -31.94 25.53
N GLY A 101 10.36 -31.79 24.78
CA GLY A 101 9.07 -32.36 25.14
C GLY A 101 9.05 -33.90 25.15
N SER A 102 9.88 -34.53 24.31
CA SER A 102 10.02 -35.98 24.17
C SER A 102 11.00 -36.63 25.15
N VAL A 103 11.75 -35.87 25.96
CA VAL A 103 12.71 -36.44 26.94
C VAL A 103 12.01 -37.33 28.02
N GLY A 104 10.68 -37.46 27.98
CA GLY A 104 9.91 -38.50 28.68
C GLY A 104 9.47 -39.73 27.86
N ARG A 105 9.42 -39.70 26.52
CA ARG A 105 9.11 -40.83 25.60
C ARG A 105 9.68 -40.56 24.19
N LEU A 106 10.48 -41.49 23.67
CA LEU A 106 11.04 -41.44 22.30
C LEU A 106 9.94 -41.38 21.23
N VAL A 107 9.79 -40.24 20.57
CA VAL A 107 9.10 -40.11 19.27
C VAL A 107 9.90 -39.13 18.41
N SER A 108 10.33 -39.58 17.24
CA SER A 108 11.04 -38.76 16.23
C SER A 108 10.05 -38.28 15.15
N PRO A 109 9.87 -36.96 14.94
CA PRO A 109 9.04 -36.45 13.85
C PRO A 109 9.79 -36.42 12.51
N CYS A 110 9.11 -36.79 11.42
CA CYS A 110 9.61 -36.67 10.05
C CYS A 110 8.97 -35.45 9.36
N PRO A 111 9.71 -34.35 9.14
CA PRO A 111 9.21 -33.22 8.35
C PRO A 111 9.30 -33.50 6.84
N ARG A 112 8.34 -32.98 6.08
CA ARG A 112 8.34 -32.97 4.61
C ARG A 112 8.07 -31.54 4.13
N ASP A 113 9.03 -30.94 3.44
CA ASP A 113 8.97 -29.55 2.98
C ASP A 113 8.17 -29.40 1.67
N ARG A 114 7.41 -28.29 1.56
CA ARG A 114 6.87 -27.80 0.28
C ARG A 114 6.94 -26.27 0.21
N GLY A 115 7.70 -25.78 -0.77
CA GLY A 115 7.55 -24.51 -1.48
C GLY A 115 7.70 -23.19 -0.68
N CYS A 116 8.56 -22.29 -1.17
CA CYS A 116 8.65 -20.91 -0.69
C CYS A 116 7.80 -19.97 -1.57
N LEU A 117 7.01 -19.10 -0.93
CA LEU A 117 6.38 -17.95 -1.58
C LEU A 117 7.16 -16.67 -1.23
N VAL A 118 7.48 -15.87 -2.25
CA VAL A 118 8.11 -14.56 -2.10
C VAL A 118 7.03 -13.53 -1.77
N SER A 119 7.16 -12.86 -0.63
CA SER A 119 6.31 -11.72 -0.30
C SER A 119 6.68 -10.49 -1.13
N PRO A 120 5.71 -9.64 -1.50
CA PRO A 120 6.01 -8.37 -2.18
C PRO A 120 6.98 -7.53 -1.35
N CYS A 121 8.02 -7.00 -2.00
CA CYS A 121 9.13 -6.28 -1.34
C CYS A 121 8.62 -5.10 -0.48
N PRO A 122 8.65 -5.18 0.86
CA PRO A 122 8.20 -4.09 1.72
C PRO A 122 9.08 -2.83 1.57
N CYS A 123 10.30 -2.95 1.08
CA CYS A 123 11.26 -1.86 0.91
C CYS A 123 10.76 -0.75 -0.05
N ALA A 124 10.09 -1.12 -1.14
CA ALA A 124 9.57 -0.15 -2.11
C ALA A 124 8.42 0.67 -1.52
N TRP A 125 7.51 0.01 -0.79
CA TRP A 125 6.41 0.66 -0.08
C TRP A 125 6.91 1.58 1.05
N VAL A 126 7.90 1.11 1.82
CA VAL A 126 8.48 1.85 2.94
C VAL A 126 9.17 3.13 2.47
N ALA A 127 9.79 3.15 1.29
CA ALA A 127 10.42 4.36 0.75
C ALA A 127 9.42 5.25 -0.02
N TRP A 128 8.55 4.65 -0.84
CA TRP A 128 7.70 5.40 -1.75
C TRP A 128 6.52 6.10 -1.07
N CYS A 129 5.81 5.43 -0.15
CA CYS A 129 4.66 6.04 0.52
C CYS A 129 5.04 7.34 1.26
N PRO A 130 6.11 7.35 2.07
CA PRO A 130 6.60 8.56 2.72
C PRO A 130 7.09 9.62 1.72
N HIS A 131 7.77 9.21 0.64
CA HIS A 131 8.25 10.15 -0.37
C HIS A 131 7.08 10.83 -1.10
N ALA A 132 6.09 10.06 -1.56
CA ALA A 132 4.90 10.56 -2.22
C ALA A 132 4.09 11.52 -1.32
N LYS A 133 3.98 11.23 -0.02
CA LYS A 133 3.41 12.17 0.95
C LYS A 133 4.26 13.44 1.10
N GLY A 134 5.58 13.33 1.14
CA GLY A 134 6.46 14.49 1.14
C GLY A 134 6.16 15.44 -0.03
N TRP A 135 5.90 14.92 -1.24
CA TRP A 135 5.51 15.74 -2.39
C TRP A 135 4.13 16.42 -2.24
N LEU A 136 3.23 15.83 -1.44
CA LEU A 136 1.87 16.31 -1.20
C LEU A 136 1.81 17.40 -0.12
N VAL A 137 2.80 17.46 0.79
CA VAL A 137 2.71 18.20 2.06
C VAL A 137 3.87 19.20 2.18
N SER A 138 3.55 20.48 2.34
CA SER A 138 4.52 21.56 2.64
C SER A 138 5.32 21.25 3.93
N PRO A 139 6.46 21.88 4.21
CA PRO A 139 7.37 21.44 5.29
C PRO A 139 6.79 21.59 6.71
N CYS A 140 5.70 22.35 6.89
CA CYS A 140 5.13 22.65 8.20
C CYS A 140 4.43 21.44 8.86
N PRO A 141 3.51 20.70 8.20
CA PRO A 141 3.04 19.43 8.77
C PRO A 141 4.15 18.38 8.92
N GLY A 142 5.20 18.41 8.09
CA GLY A 142 6.35 17.50 8.24
C GLY A 142 7.10 17.68 9.57
N LEU A 143 7.28 18.93 10.04
CA LEU A 143 7.83 19.24 11.37
C LEU A 143 6.91 18.77 12.50
N LEU A 144 5.59 18.85 12.32
CA LEU A 144 4.61 18.33 13.28
C LEU A 144 4.61 16.79 13.30
N ASP A 145 4.73 16.12 12.16
CA ASP A 145 4.82 14.66 12.05
C ASP A 145 6.09 14.12 12.72
N VAL A 146 7.22 14.83 12.57
CA VAL A 146 8.47 14.54 13.27
C VAL A 146 8.29 14.74 14.78
N SER A 147 7.69 15.85 15.21
CA SER A 147 7.41 16.15 16.63
C SER A 147 6.46 15.11 17.26
N MET A 148 5.43 14.68 16.55
CA MET A 148 4.52 13.61 16.96
C MET A 148 5.27 12.28 17.08
N SER A 149 6.13 11.93 16.12
CA SER A 149 6.94 10.71 16.18
C SER A 149 7.85 10.70 17.40
N TYR A 150 8.53 11.83 17.70
CA TYR A 150 9.36 11.97 18.91
C TYR A 150 8.55 11.89 20.21
N SER A 151 7.33 12.42 20.23
CA SER A 151 6.42 12.39 21.40
C SER A 151 5.85 10.99 21.68
N VAL A 152 5.82 10.12 20.67
CA VAL A 152 5.31 8.73 20.76
C VAL A 152 6.37 7.74 21.27
N VAL A 153 7.66 8.04 21.12
CA VAL A 153 8.78 7.20 21.60
C VAL A 153 8.77 6.94 23.13
N PRO A 154 8.60 7.96 24.00
CA PRO A 154 8.57 7.75 25.46
C PRO A 154 7.29 7.08 25.96
N LEU A 155 6.24 6.92 25.14
CA LEU A 155 4.99 6.27 25.55
C LEU A 155 5.06 4.74 25.62
N SER A 156 6.15 4.12 25.13
CA SER A 156 6.33 2.66 25.18
C SER A 156 6.35 2.11 26.62
N SER A 157 6.82 2.89 27.60
CA SER A 157 6.83 2.52 29.01
C SER A 157 5.45 2.61 29.70
N SER A 158 4.46 3.22 29.04
CA SER A 158 3.14 3.50 29.62
C SER A 158 2.01 2.65 29.00
N GLN A 159 2.35 1.64 28.19
CA GLN A 159 1.38 0.74 27.54
C GLN A 159 0.42 0.03 28.51
N GLY A 160 0.83 -0.15 29.77
CA GLY A 160 -0.01 -0.77 30.79
C GLY A 160 -1.18 0.09 31.28
N LEU A 161 -1.17 1.41 31.05
CA LEU A 161 -2.14 2.33 31.67
C LEU A 161 -3.17 2.93 30.69
N LEU A 162 -2.94 2.85 29.39
CA LEU A 162 -3.77 3.50 28.37
C LEU A 162 -4.39 2.46 27.43
N GLY A 163 -5.28 1.62 27.96
CA GLY A 163 -6.24 0.86 27.15
C GLY A 163 -7.30 1.73 26.44
N GLY A 164 -7.00 3.02 26.19
CA GLY A 164 -7.99 4.07 26.03
C GLY A 164 -8.18 4.67 24.64
N ALA A 165 -7.31 4.42 23.65
CA ALA A 165 -7.59 4.93 22.31
C ALA A 165 -6.89 4.12 21.22
N GLN A 166 -7.69 3.37 20.46
CA GLN A 166 -7.29 2.64 19.25
C GLN A 166 -6.50 3.55 18.27
N ILE A 167 -6.82 4.84 18.25
CA ILE A 167 -6.11 5.86 17.46
C ILE A 167 -4.63 5.97 17.88
N TRP A 168 -4.32 5.99 19.17
CA TRP A 168 -2.94 6.07 19.66
C TRP A 168 -2.14 4.80 19.35
N GLN A 169 -2.79 3.64 19.37
CA GLN A 169 -2.16 2.38 18.98
C GLN A 169 -1.75 2.40 17.50
N MET A 170 -2.62 2.91 16.60
CA MET A 170 -2.28 3.07 15.18
C MET A 170 -1.07 4.00 14.97
N PHE A 171 -0.99 5.13 15.68
CA PHE A 171 0.16 6.02 15.61
C PHE A 171 1.46 5.39 16.16
N PHE A 172 1.36 4.62 17.25
CA PHE A 172 2.51 3.96 17.87
C PHE A 172 3.09 2.85 16.99
N GLU A 173 2.24 2.04 16.36
CA GLU A 173 2.67 1.01 15.40
C GLU A 173 3.28 1.65 14.13
N GLY A 174 2.74 2.80 13.68
CA GLY A 174 3.19 3.54 12.50
C GLY A 174 4.34 4.54 12.69
N ARG A 175 4.98 4.61 13.87
CA ARG A 175 5.95 5.66 14.23
C ARG A 175 7.11 5.86 13.24
N TYR A 176 7.63 4.79 12.63
CA TYR A 176 8.72 4.89 11.66
C TYR A 176 8.25 5.45 10.30
N LEU A 177 7.00 5.15 9.92
CA LEU A 177 6.39 5.72 8.71
C LEU A 177 6.18 7.22 8.86
N LEU A 178 5.69 7.66 10.02
CA LEU A 178 5.49 9.09 10.33
C LEU A 178 6.80 9.86 10.33
N LEU A 179 7.86 9.30 10.94
CA LEU A 179 9.18 9.90 10.95
C LEU A 179 9.72 10.09 9.53
N LEU A 180 9.61 9.06 8.69
CA LEU A 180 10.09 9.11 7.31
C LEU A 180 9.24 10.08 6.46
N MET A 181 7.94 10.12 6.70
CA MET A 181 6.99 11.03 6.04
C MET A 181 7.30 12.49 6.36
N GLY A 182 7.58 12.79 7.62
CA GLY A 182 8.00 14.12 8.05
C GLY A 182 9.36 14.54 7.50
N ALA A 183 10.34 13.62 7.48
CA ALA A 183 11.67 13.90 6.90
C ALA A 183 11.60 14.21 5.39
N PHE A 184 10.82 13.44 4.62
CA PHE A 184 10.64 13.72 3.20
C PHE A 184 9.82 15.00 2.94
N SER A 185 8.84 15.33 3.78
CA SER A 185 8.10 16.59 3.70
C SER A 185 8.98 17.82 3.96
N ILE A 186 9.94 17.71 4.89
CA ILE A 186 10.94 18.76 5.10
C ILE A 186 11.82 18.92 3.86
N TYR A 187 12.31 17.82 3.28
CA TYR A 187 13.13 17.84 2.06
C TYR A 187 12.39 18.48 0.88
N THR A 188 11.17 18.03 0.57
CA THR A 188 10.37 18.60 -0.53
C THR A 188 9.98 20.05 -0.27
N GLY A 189 9.73 20.42 0.98
CA GLY A 189 9.47 21.80 1.37
C GLY A 189 10.64 22.74 1.11
N PHE A 190 11.87 22.27 1.33
CA PHE A 190 13.08 22.99 0.94
C PHE A 190 13.24 23.09 -0.59
N ILE A 191 12.89 22.03 -1.35
CA ILE A 191 12.89 22.07 -2.82
C ILE A 191 11.89 23.09 -3.36
N TYR A 192 10.69 23.17 -2.78
CA TYR A 192 9.71 24.20 -3.15
C TYR A 192 10.04 25.59 -2.60
N ASN A 193 10.96 25.68 -1.64
CA ASN A 193 11.35 26.91 -0.96
C ASN A 193 10.15 27.66 -0.35
N GLU A 194 9.26 26.91 0.31
CA GLU A 194 8.08 27.44 0.99
C GLU A 194 8.08 26.99 2.45
N CYS A 195 8.36 27.88 3.40
CA CYS A 195 8.27 27.62 4.84
C CYS A 195 7.24 28.58 5.46
N PHE A 196 6.15 28.06 6.02
CA PHE A 196 5.02 28.86 6.54
C PHE A 196 4.48 29.89 5.52
N SER A 197 4.32 29.49 4.26
CA SER A 197 3.90 30.39 3.17
C SER A 197 4.87 31.55 2.88
N LYS A 198 6.10 31.49 3.38
CA LYS A 198 7.18 32.44 3.09
C LYS A 198 8.37 31.74 2.44
N ALA A 199 8.98 32.40 1.47
CA ALA A 199 10.23 31.93 0.88
C ALA A 199 11.43 32.21 1.77
N THR A 200 12.39 31.27 1.79
CA THR A 200 13.66 31.44 2.49
C THR A 200 14.75 31.87 1.51
N VAL A 201 15.49 32.92 1.85
CA VAL A 201 16.60 33.41 1.02
C VAL A 201 17.88 32.71 1.48
N ILE A 202 18.13 31.53 0.92
CA ILE A 202 19.34 30.73 1.23
C ILE A 202 20.51 31.17 0.36
N PHE A 203 20.25 31.39 -0.94
CA PHE A 203 21.20 31.88 -1.93
C PHE A 203 20.71 33.21 -2.52
N PRO A 204 21.59 34.02 -3.14
CA PRO A 204 21.15 35.21 -3.87
C PRO A 204 20.17 34.82 -4.98
N SER A 205 19.11 35.63 -5.17
CA SER A 205 18.14 35.41 -6.25
C SER A 205 18.82 35.51 -7.60
N ALA A 206 18.45 34.64 -8.54
CA ALA A 206 19.00 34.67 -9.88
C ALA A 206 18.35 35.75 -10.76
N TRP A 207 17.25 36.32 -10.28
CA TRP A 207 16.61 37.48 -10.88
C TRP A 207 17.15 38.78 -10.28
N SER A 208 17.47 39.74 -11.14
CA SER A 208 17.94 41.07 -10.72
C SER A 208 16.99 42.18 -11.22
N VAL A 209 16.33 42.84 -10.27
CA VAL A 209 15.43 43.98 -10.56
C VAL A 209 16.23 45.22 -10.93
N ALA A 210 17.43 45.39 -10.37
CA ALA A 210 18.31 46.53 -10.63
C ALA A 210 18.78 46.59 -12.09
N ALA A 211 19.12 45.45 -12.71
CA ALA A 211 19.48 45.42 -14.12
C ALA A 211 18.32 45.86 -15.01
N MET A 212 17.09 45.46 -14.66
CA MET A 212 15.91 45.92 -15.39
C MET A 212 15.72 47.43 -15.25
N ALA A 213 15.73 47.96 -14.02
CA ALA A 213 15.55 49.40 -13.78
C ALA A 213 16.58 50.27 -14.55
N ASN A 214 17.82 49.80 -14.68
CA ASN A 214 18.88 50.47 -15.44
C ASN A 214 18.63 50.44 -16.96
N HIS A 215 18.05 49.36 -17.49
CA HIS A 215 17.80 49.21 -18.93
C HIS A 215 16.47 49.81 -19.39
N SER A 216 15.42 49.82 -18.56
CA SER A 216 14.06 50.22 -18.94
C SER A 216 13.66 51.63 -18.51
N SER A 217 14.62 52.48 -18.08
CA SER A 217 14.39 53.88 -17.68
C SER A 217 13.18 54.06 -16.75
N TRP A 218 13.02 53.17 -15.76
CA TRP A 218 11.94 53.25 -14.78
C TRP A 218 12.10 54.51 -13.93
N SER A 219 11.42 55.59 -14.30
CA SER A 219 11.39 56.83 -13.53
C SER A 219 10.46 56.70 -12.32
N SER A 220 10.67 57.51 -11.29
CA SER A 220 9.78 57.55 -10.12
C SER A 220 8.32 57.86 -10.49
N ALA A 221 8.11 58.66 -11.55
CA ALA A 221 6.79 58.95 -12.10
C ALA A 221 6.14 57.73 -12.80
N TYR A 222 6.95 56.88 -13.46
CA TYR A 222 6.47 55.64 -14.09
C TYR A 222 6.07 54.59 -13.04
N LEU A 223 6.85 54.47 -11.96
CA LEU A 223 6.54 53.57 -10.84
C LEU A 223 5.27 53.98 -10.09
N ALA A 224 5.00 55.29 -9.97
CA ALA A 224 3.78 55.79 -9.35
C ALA A 224 2.52 55.51 -10.18
N THR A 225 2.65 55.32 -11.50
CA THR A 225 1.52 55.09 -12.42
C THR A 225 1.25 53.60 -12.70
N HIS A 226 2.26 52.72 -12.55
CA HIS A 226 2.14 51.28 -12.85
C HIS A 226 2.44 50.42 -11.61
N PRO A 227 1.40 49.95 -10.87
CA PRO A 227 1.59 49.17 -9.64
C PRO A 227 2.07 47.73 -9.89
N SER A 228 1.88 47.19 -11.10
CA SER A 228 2.35 45.86 -11.49
C SER A 228 3.39 45.98 -12.60
N LEU A 229 4.62 45.57 -12.30
CA LEU A 229 5.72 45.56 -13.25
C LEU A 229 5.99 44.12 -13.72
N THR A 230 6.36 43.97 -14.98
CA THR A 230 6.79 42.69 -15.54
C THR A 230 8.29 42.71 -15.73
N LEU A 231 8.96 41.62 -15.38
CA LEU A 231 10.38 41.44 -15.60
C LEU A 231 10.59 40.66 -16.90
N ASP A 232 11.19 41.29 -17.90
CA ASP A 232 11.52 40.63 -19.16
C ASP A 232 12.83 39.82 -19.04
N PRO A 233 12.76 38.47 -19.15
CA PRO A 233 13.95 37.61 -19.02
C PRO A 233 14.93 37.72 -20.19
N ASN A 234 14.53 38.35 -21.31
CA ASN A 234 15.39 38.51 -22.49
C ASN A 234 16.37 39.69 -22.35
N VAL A 235 16.18 40.56 -21.35
CA VAL A 235 17.08 41.70 -21.09
C VAL A 235 18.33 41.21 -20.35
N THR A 236 19.50 41.67 -20.79
CA THR A 236 20.80 41.26 -20.24
C THR A 236 20.89 41.54 -18.74
N GLY A 237 21.36 40.56 -17.97
CA GLY A 237 21.58 40.69 -16.52
C GLY A 237 20.33 40.55 -15.65
N VAL A 238 19.11 40.57 -16.22
CA VAL A 238 17.86 40.39 -15.47
C VAL A 238 17.69 38.95 -14.98
N PHE A 239 18.06 37.97 -15.80
CA PHE A 239 18.11 36.56 -15.43
C PHE A 239 19.56 36.06 -15.53
N GLN A 240 20.18 35.77 -14.39
CA GLN A 240 21.61 35.41 -14.28
C GLN A 240 21.85 33.89 -14.31
N GLY A 241 20.80 33.07 -14.33
CA GLY A 241 20.88 31.61 -14.38
C GLY A 241 19.82 30.91 -13.53
N PRO A 242 19.83 29.57 -13.46
CA PRO A 242 18.97 28.83 -12.53
C PRO A 242 19.43 29.01 -11.08
N TYR A 243 18.48 29.02 -10.16
CA TYR A 243 18.75 29.06 -8.72
C TYR A 243 19.44 27.74 -8.29
N PRO A 244 20.50 27.78 -7.44
CA PRO A 244 21.31 26.59 -7.16
C PRO A 244 20.56 25.42 -6.51
N PHE A 245 19.53 25.69 -5.70
CA PHE A 245 18.80 24.65 -4.98
C PHE A 245 17.35 25.04 -4.75
N GLY A 246 16.42 24.30 -5.35
CA GLY A 246 14.98 24.55 -5.23
C GLY A 246 14.48 25.71 -6.10
N ILE A 247 13.35 26.29 -5.72
CA ILE A 247 12.71 27.39 -6.45
C ILE A 247 13.23 28.75 -5.95
N ASP A 248 13.47 29.67 -6.89
CA ASP A 248 13.95 31.03 -6.57
C ASP A 248 12.96 31.77 -5.64
N PRO A 249 13.41 32.36 -4.52
CA PRO A 249 12.56 33.09 -3.58
C PRO A 249 11.73 34.22 -4.21
N ILE A 250 12.20 34.82 -5.31
CA ILE A 250 11.50 35.94 -5.98
C ILE A 250 10.08 35.55 -6.41
N TRP A 251 9.85 34.27 -6.70
CA TRP A 251 8.54 33.78 -7.10
C TRP A 251 7.51 33.88 -5.97
N SER A 252 7.89 33.86 -4.69
CA SER A 252 6.94 34.06 -3.58
C SER A 252 6.36 35.47 -3.55
N LEU A 253 7.06 36.46 -4.12
CA LEU A 253 6.60 37.85 -4.20
C LEU A 253 5.84 38.15 -5.50
N ALA A 254 5.93 37.27 -6.50
CA ALA A 254 5.40 37.52 -7.83
C ALA A 254 3.89 37.27 -7.91
N THR A 255 3.16 38.11 -8.63
CA THR A 255 1.71 37.95 -8.86
C THR A 255 1.39 36.74 -9.75
N ASN A 256 2.31 36.37 -10.64
CA ASN A 256 2.19 35.25 -11.57
C ASN A 256 2.80 33.93 -11.06
N HIS A 257 3.15 33.85 -9.77
CA HIS A 257 3.76 32.65 -9.16
C HIS A 257 2.92 31.38 -9.36
N LEU A 258 1.60 31.52 -9.25
CA LEU A 258 0.68 30.40 -9.36
C LEU A 258 0.72 29.78 -10.76
N ASN A 259 0.85 30.59 -11.82
CA ASN A 259 0.94 30.09 -13.19
C ASN A 259 2.23 29.29 -13.43
N PHE A 260 3.34 29.76 -12.87
CA PHE A 260 4.64 29.07 -12.93
C PHE A 260 4.61 27.76 -12.14
N LEU A 261 4.23 27.81 -10.86
CA LEU A 261 4.19 26.63 -9.97
C LEU A 261 3.19 25.58 -10.45
N ASN A 262 2.05 26.00 -11.00
CA ASN A 262 1.06 25.09 -11.54
C ASN A 262 1.64 24.24 -12.70
N SER A 263 2.24 24.89 -13.69
CA SER A 263 2.89 24.20 -14.81
C SER A 263 4.05 23.30 -14.34
N PHE A 264 4.84 23.75 -13.37
CA PHE A 264 5.95 22.96 -12.82
C PHE A 264 5.46 21.72 -12.06
N LYS A 265 4.58 21.89 -11.06
CA LYS A 265 4.08 20.81 -10.22
C LYS A 265 3.30 19.77 -11.03
N MET A 266 2.50 20.19 -12.02
CA MET A 266 1.82 19.27 -12.93
C MET A 266 2.82 18.38 -13.68
N LYS A 267 3.82 18.97 -14.34
CA LYS A 267 4.83 18.21 -15.11
C LYS A 267 5.65 17.28 -14.22
N MET A 268 6.07 17.75 -13.04
CA MET A 268 6.79 16.91 -12.07
C MET A 268 5.94 15.73 -11.59
N SER A 269 4.64 15.91 -11.35
CA SER A 269 3.74 14.82 -10.95
C SER A 269 3.65 13.71 -12.00
N VAL A 270 3.62 14.07 -13.28
CA VAL A 270 3.61 13.13 -14.40
C VAL A 270 4.94 12.37 -14.48
N VAL A 271 6.08 13.07 -14.37
CA VAL A 271 7.41 12.44 -14.39
C VAL A 271 7.57 11.44 -13.24
N LEU A 272 7.21 11.84 -12.01
CA LEU A 272 7.28 10.96 -10.84
C LEU A 272 6.37 9.75 -10.97
N GLY A 273 5.15 9.95 -11.51
CA GLY A 273 4.22 8.85 -11.75
C GLY A 273 4.76 7.79 -12.69
N ILE A 274 5.34 8.21 -13.82
CA ILE A 274 5.85 7.29 -14.85
C ILE A 274 7.11 6.57 -14.36
N VAL A 275 7.99 7.26 -13.63
CA VAL A 275 9.15 6.61 -12.99
C VAL A 275 8.69 5.58 -11.95
N HIS A 276 7.67 5.88 -11.15
CA HIS A 276 7.14 4.95 -10.15
C HIS A 276 6.48 3.72 -10.76
N MET A 277 5.60 3.91 -11.75
CA MET A 277 4.96 2.80 -12.46
C MET A 277 5.99 1.95 -13.20
N GLY A 278 6.96 2.58 -13.87
CA GLY A 278 8.08 1.89 -14.52
C GLY A 278 8.89 1.06 -13.52
N PHE A 279 9.17 1.61 -12.34
CA PHE A 279 9.82 0.86 -11.26
C PHE A 279 8.99 -0.35 -10.80
N GLY A 280 7.66 -0.20 -10.69
CA GLY A 280 6.76 -1.31 -10.37
C GLY A 280 6.84 -2.46 -11.38
N VAL A 281 6.81 -2.15 -12.68
CA VAL A 281 6.95 -3.16 -13.75
C VAL A 281 8.35 -3.80 -13.73
N LEU A 282 9.41 -3.03 -13.43
CA LEU A 282 10.77 -3.57 -13.26
C LEU A 282 10.87 -4.55 -12.09
N LEU A 283 10.12 -4.36 -11.00
CA LEU A 283 10.06 -5.34 -9.90
C LEU A 283 9.46 -6.68 -10.34
N GLY A 284 8.54 -6.66 -11.31
CA GLY A 284 7.99 -7.86 -11.94
C GLY A 284 9.07 -8.75 -12.59
N VAL A 285 10.16 -8.16 -13.11
CA VAL A 285 11.29 -8.92 -13.68
C VAL A 285 11.90 -9.85 -12.65
N PHE A 286 12.19 -9.33 -11.45
CA PHE A 286 12.79 -10.13 -10.39
C PHE A 286 11.87 -11.28 -9.98
N ASN A 287 10.55 -11.07 -10.04
CA ASN A 287 9.56 -12.10 -9.78
C ASN A 287 9.64 -13.25 -10.81
N HIS A 288 9.61 -12.92 -12.10
CA HIS A 288 9.70 -13.94 -13.17
C HIS A 288 11.06 -14.64 -13.20
N VAL A 289 12.14 -13.94 -12.86
CA VAL A 289 13.48 -14.52 -12.73
C VAL A 289 13.56 -15.48 -11.54
N HIS A 290 13.00 -15.10 -10.38
CA HIS A 290 12.98 -15.94 -9.18
C HIS A 290 12.20 -17.24 -9.41
N PHE A 291 11.00 -17.16 -9.99
CA PHE A 291 10.16 -18.32 -10.32
C PHE A 291 10.59 -19.07 -11.60
N GLN A 292 11.73 -18.70 -12.21
CA GLN A 292 12.29 -19.35 -13.41
C GLN A 292 11.35 -19.38 -14.64
N GLN A 293 10.41 -18.44 -14.75
CA GLN A 293 9.44 -18.37 -15.84
C GLN A 293 9.94 -17.49 -17.01
N ARG A 294 10.97 -17.95 -17.72
CA ARG A 294 11.65 -17.16 -18.79
C ARG A 294 10.73 -16.70 -19.94
N HIS A 295 9.70 -17.48 -20.27
CA HIS A 295 8.76 -17.12 -21.34
C HIS A 295 7.92 -15.88 -20.99
N ARG A 296 7.51 -15.73 -19.72
CA ARG A 296 6.75 -14.56 -19.26
C ARG A 296 7.58 -13.28 -19.30
N LEU A 297 8.89 -13.37 -19.05
CA LEU A 297 9.77 -12.21 -19.17
C LEU A 297 9.76 -11.59 -20.59
N VAL A 298 9.68 -12.40 -21.63
CA VAL A 298 9.69 -11.91 -23.02
C VAL A 298 8.29 -11.58 -23.52
N LEU A 299 7.27 -12.35 -23.12
CA LEU A 299 5.91 -12.23 -23.66
C LEU A 299 4.99 -11.32 -22.83
N GLU A 300 5.32 -11.03 -21.58
CA GLU A 300 4.54 -10.21 -20.65
C GLU A 300 5.30 -8.91 -20.33
N PHE A 301 6.47 -9.00 -19.70
CA PHE A 301 7.24 -7.83 -19.27
C PHE A 301 7.74 -6.94 -20.43
N LEU A 302 8.26 -7.51 -21.52
CA LEU A 302 8.81 -6.72 -22.62
C LEU A 302 7.73 -5.89 -23.34
N PRO A 303 6.57 -6.46 -23.75
CA PRO A 303 5.46 -5.68 -24.30
C PRO A 303 4.93 -4.60 -23.33
N GLU A 304 4.83 -4.91 -22.04
CA GLU A 304 4.40 -3.96 -21.01
C GLU A 304 5.35 -2.75 -20.91
N MET A 305 6.65 -3.01 -20.74
CA MET A 305 7.66 -1.94 -20.67
C MET A 305 7.73 -1.12 -21.95
N VAL A 306 7.66 -1.78 -23.11
CA VAL A 306 7.65 -1.11 -24.40
C VAL A 306 6.44 -0.21 -24.55
N PHE A 307 5.25 -0.68 -24.20
CA PHE A 307 4.01 0.09 -24.23
C PHE A 307 4.08 1.34 -23.33
N LEU A 308 4.51 1.15 -22.07
CA LEU A 308 4.64 2.24 -21.10
C LEU A 308 5.66 3.29 -21.53
N LEU A 309 6.86 2.87 -21.95
CA LEU A 309 7.93 3.79 -22.36
C LEU A 309 7.65 4.49 -23.69
N ALA A 310 7.04 3.80 -24.65
CA ALA A 310 6.75 4.38 -25.96
C ALA A 310 5.72 5.52 -25.90
N LEU A 311 4.69 5.39 -25.06
CA LEU A 311 3.66 6.42 -24.91
C LEU A 311 4.05 7.46 -23.86
N PHE A 312 4.21 7.02 -22.61
CA PHE A 312 4.38 7.90 -21.46
C PHE A 312 5.86 8.23 -21.19
N GLY A 313 6.77 7.29 -21.43
CA GLY A 313 8.22 7.59 -21.39
C GLY A 313 8.62 8.68 -22.40
N TYR A 314 8.04 8.66 -23.60
CA TYR A 314 8.24 9.73 -24.59
C TYR A 314 7.67 11.08 -24.13
N LEU A 315 6.53 11.10 -23.42
CA LEU A 315 5.99 12.32 -22.81
C LEU A 315 6.98 12.92 -21.79
N VAL A 316 7.61 12.09 -20.96
CA VAL A 316 8.67 12.53 -20.02
C VAL A 316 9.86 13.11 -20.77
N PHE A 317 10.30 12.45 -21.85
CA PHE A 317 11.36 12.97 -22.71
C PHE A 317 11.03 14.35 -23.29
N LEU A 318 9.80 14.57 -23.78
CA LEU A 318 9.37 15.87 -24.30
C LEU A 318 9.39 16.97 -23.24
N ILE A 319 9.03 16.65 -21.98
CA ILE A 319 9.09 17.61 -20.86
C ILE A 319 10.53 18.06 -20.63
N PHE A 320 11.47 17.13 -20.48
CA PHE A 320 12.88 17.45 -20.26
C PHE A 320 13.51 18.15 -21.46
N TYR A 321 13.23 17.68 -22.68
CA TYR A 321 13.73 18.31 -23.89
C TYR A 321 13.25 19.76 -24.00
N LYS A 322 11.98 20.03 -23.68
CA LYS A 322 11.44 21.39 -23.66
C LYS A 322 12.14 22.27 -22.61
N TRP A 323 12.43 21.74 -21.42
CA TRP A 323 13.15 22.47 -20.36
C TRP A 323 14.58 22.83 -20.74
N ILE A 324 15.26 22.00 -21.53
CA ILE A 324 16.65 22.23 -21.91
C ILE A 324 16.77 23.13 -23.15
N LYS A 325 15.87 22.97 -24.13
CA LYS A 325 16.04 23.59 -25.46
C LYS A 325 15.45 24.99 -25.59
N PHE A 326 14.33 25.28 -24.93
CA PHE A 326 13.63 26.56 -25.09
C PHE A 326 14.06 27.55 -24.01
N SER A 327 14.59 28.71 -24.45
CA SER A 327 14.95 29.83 -23.60
C SER A 327 13.96 30.99 -23.75
N ALA A 328 14.17 32.08 -22.99
CA ALA A 328 13.35 33.30 -23.04
C ALA A 328 13.23 33.90 -24.46
N ALA A 329 14.29 33.82 -25.26
CA ALA A 329 14.34 34.34 -26.63
C ALA A 329 13.34 33.65 -27.56
N ASP A 330 13.14 32.33 -27.41
CA ASP A 330 12.29 31.51 -28.27
C ASP A 330 10.89 31.27 -27.66
N SER A 331 10.53 31.99 -26.60
CA SER A 331 9.29 31.81 -25.84
C SER A 331 8.02 31.90 -26.68
N ARG A 332 8.00 32.75 -27.72
CA ARG A 332 6.86 32.92 -28.63
C ARG A 332 6.62 31.71 -29.53
N LEU A 333 7.67 30.92 -29.79
CA LEU A 333 7.63 29.74 -30.65
C LEU A 333 7.48 28.44 -29.85
N ALA A 334 7.38 28.52 -28.52
CA ALA A 334 7.37 27.36 -27.63
C ALA A 334 6.07 26.53 -27.80
N PRO A 335 6.14 25.29 -28.34
CA PRO A 335 4.95 24.51 -28.63
C PRO A 335 4.30 23.95 -27.36
N SER A 336 3.02 23.60 -27.43
CA SER A 336 2.33 22.93 -26.32
C SER A 336 2.56 21.41 -26.36
N ILE A 337 3.04 20.84 -25.26
CA ILE A 337 3.34 19.39 -25.16
C ILE A 337 2.05 18.57 -25.27
N LEU A 338 0.95 19.08 -24.72
CA LEU A 338 -0.34 18.39 -24.71
C LEU A 338 -0.89 18.20 -26.13
N ILE A 339 -0.81 19.22 -27.00
CA ILE A 339 -1.29 19.09 -28.38
C ILE A 339 -0.40 18.12 -29.15
N HIS A 340 0.93 18.18 -29.00
CA HIS A 340 1.85 17.20 -29.58
C HIS A 340 1.58 15.76 -29.13
N PHE A 341 1.07 15.57 -27.91
CA PHE A 341 0.68 14.26 -27.40
C PHE A 341 -0.66 13.78 -27.98
N ILE A 342 -1.65 14.67 -28.15
CA ILE A 342 -2.93 14.34 -28.81
C ILE A 342 -2.71 14.03 -30.29
N ASP A 343 -1.95 14.87 -30.99
CA ASP A 343 -1.66 14.75 -32.42
C ASP A 343 -0.91 13.45 -32.73
N MET A 344 -0.09 12.98 -31.79
CA MET A 344 0.60 11.70 -31.89
C MET A 344 -0.37 10.51 -32.02
N PHE A 345 -1.47 10.49 -31.24
CA PHE A 345 -2.47 9.42 -31.34
C PHE A 345 -3.44 9.59 -32.50
N LEU A 346 -3.74 10.84 -32.88
CA LEU A 346 -4.67 11.14 -33.96
C LEU A 346 -4.00 11.10 -35.35
N PHE A 347 -2.68 10.90 -35.42
CA PHE A 347 -1.89 10.96 -36.66
C PHE A 347 -2.14 12.23 -37.49
N THR A 348 -2.39 13.35 -36.80
CA THR A 348 -2.60 14.67 -37.43
C THR A 348 -1.38 15.55 -37.25
N SER A 349 -1.24 16.58 -38.08
CA SER A 349 -0.18 17.58 -37.96
C SER A 349 -0.79 18.98 -37.99
N ASN A 350 -0.70 19.68 -36.86
CA ASN A 350 -1.17 21.05 -36.75
C ASN A 350 -0.11 22.04 -37.21
N ALA A 351 -0.37 22.76 -38.31
CA ALA A 351 0.55 23.77 -38.86
C ALA A 351 0.90 24.91 -37.89
N GLY A 352 0.06 25.16 -36.89
CA GLY A 352 0.28 26.18 -35.85
C GLY A 352 1.21 25.75 -34.70
N ASN A 353 1.55 24.46 -34.58
CA ASN A 353 2.48 23.95 -33.55
C ASN A 353 3.78 23.49 -34.21
N LEU A 354 4.85 24.28 -34.05
CA LEU A 354 6.15 23.90 -34.60
C LEU A 354 6.67 22.59 -33.98
N PRO A 355 7.41 21.77 -34.75
CA PRO A 355 8.07 20.58 -34.22
C PRO A 355 9.18 20.98 -33.23
N LEU A 356 9.31 20.24 -32.13
CA LEU A 356 10.32 20.47 -31.09
C LEU A 356 11.73 20.11 -31.55
N TYR A 357 11.87 19.08 -32.38
CA TYR A 357 13.14 18.63 -32.92
C TYR A 357 13.00 18.13 -34.35
N ARG A 358 14.13 18.09 -35.07
CA ARG A 358 14.17 17.63 -36.46
C ARG A 358 13.83 16.15 -36.52
N GLY A 359 12.85 15.77 -37.34
CA GLY A 359 12.41 14.38 -37.47
C GLY A 359 11.46 13.91 -36.36
N GLN A 360 10.71 14.81 -35.71
CA GLN A 360 9.73 14.43 -34.68
C GLN A 360 8.62 13.50 -35.22
N VAL A 361 8.08 13.79 -36.41
CA VAL A 361 6.99 13.01 -37.01
C VAL A 361 7.33 11.52 -37.17
N PRO A 362 8.46 11.12 -37.83
CA PRO A 362 8.77 9.70 -37.98
C PRO A 362 9.01 8.99 -36.64
N VAL A 363 9.60 9.67 -35.64
CA VAL A 363 9.79 9.08 -34.31
C VAL A 363 8.45 8.82 -33.63
N GLN A 364 7.53 9.79 -33.66
CA GLN A 364 6.18 9.62 -33.10
C GLN A 364 5.42 8.48 -33.78
N THR A 365 5.46 8.40 -35.12
CA THR A 365 4.82 7.31 -35.86
C THR A 365 5.37 5.95 -35.47
N VAL A 366 6.70 5.80 -35.38
CA VAL A 366 7.34 4.53 -34.97
C VAL A 366 6.95 4.14 -33.55
N LEU A 367 6.94 5.08 -32.60
CA LEU A 367 6.58 4.81 -31.21
C LEU A 367 5.12 4.35 -31.07
N VAL A 368 4.19 4.97 -31.80
CA VAL A 368 2.78 4.55 -31.77
C VAL A 368 2.59 3.19 -32.41
N VAL A 369 3.26 2.91 -33.55
CA VAL A 369 3.20 1.57 -34.17
C VAL A 369 3.76 0.50 -33.23
N LEU A 370 4.87 0.79 -32.54
CA LEU A 370 5.46 -0.11 -31.55
C LEU A 370 4.50 -0.38 -30.38
N ALA A 371 3.84 0.66 -29.86
CA ALA A 371 2.85 0.55 -28.78
C ALA A 371 1.57 -0.19 -29.21
N LEU A 372 1.12 -0.03 -30.46
CA LEU A 372 -0.01 -0.80 -31.00
C LEU A 372 0.36 -2.26 -31.25
N ALA A 373 1.59 -2.53 -31.69
CA ALA A 373 2.09 -3.88 -31.91
C ALA A 373 2.30 -4.67 -30.60
N SER A 374 2.60 -4.00 -29.47
CA SER A 374 2.76 -4.66 -28.18
C SER A 374 1.44 -5.21 -27.62
N VAL A 375 0.28 -4.66 -28.01
CA VAL A 375 -1.04 -5.13 -27.51
C VAL A 375 -1.38 -6.54 -27.99
N PRO A 376 -1.31 -6.88 -29.31
CA PRO A 376 -1.49 -8.25 -29.76
C PRO A 376 -0.45 -9.23 -29.20
N VAL A 377 0.80 -8.79 -29.01
CA VAL A 377 1.87 -9.62 -28.43
C VAL A 377 1.55 -9.98 -26.98
N LEU A 378 1.08 -9.03 -26.18
CA LEU A 378 0.67 -9.28 -24.79
C LEU A 378 -0.58 -10.18 -24.71
N LEU A 379 -1.55 -9.97 -25.61
CA LEU A 379 -2.80 -10.74 -25.65
C LEU A 379 -2.58 -12.21 -26.05
N LEU A 380 -1.80 -12.44 -27.11
CA LEU A 380 -1.67 -13.76 -27.73
C LEU A 380 -0.39 -14.49 -27.34
N GLY A 381 0.62 -13.80 -26.79
CA GLY A 381 1.94 -14.36 -26.52
C GLY A 381 1.90 -15.61 -25.64
N THR A 382 1.39 -15.47 -24.42
CA THR A 382 1.29 -16.56 -23.45
C THR A 382 0.39 -17.73 -23.91
N PRO A 383 -0.86 -17.50 -24.36
CA PRO A 383 -1.72 -18.61 -24.79
C PRO A 383 -1.16 -19.34 -26.02
N LEU A 384 -0.59 -18.64 -27.01
CA LEU A 384 0.03 -19.29 -28.16
C LEU A 384 1.28 -20.08 -27.78
N TYR A 385 2.13 -19.56 -26.87
CA TYR A 385 3.31 -20.27 -26.39
C TYR A 385 2.93 -21.59 -25.70
N LEU A 386 1.93 -21.57 -24.82
CA LEU A 386 1.45 -22.77 -24.13
C LEU A 386 0.80 -23.77 -25.10
N CYS A 387 0.02 -23.29 -26.07
CA CYS A 387 -0.57 -24.13 -27.10
C CYS A 387 0.50 -24.79 -27.98
N CYS A 388 1.52 -24.06 -28.41
CA CYS A 388 2.65 -24.60 -29.18
C CYS A 388 3.45 -25.63 -28.38
N ARG A 389 3.65 -25.42 -27.07
CA ARG A 389 4.32 -26.40 -26.20
C ARG A 389 3.49 -27.68 -26.01
N ARG A 390 2.16 -27.57 -25.92
CA ARG A 390 1.24 -28.72 -25.86
C ARG A 390 1.22 -29.51 -27.18
N ARG A 391 1.40 -28.83 -28.33
CA ARG A 391 1.41 -29.45 -29.67
C ARG A 391 2.75 -30.03 -30.11
N ALA A 392 3.86 -29.70 -29.43
CA ALA A 392 5.15 -30.32 -29.72
C ALA A 392 5.05 -31.84 -29.46
N PRO A 393 5.33 -32.70 -30.46
CA PRO A 393 5.19 -34.13 -30.29
C PRO A 393 6.15 -34.61 -29.20
N ARG A 394 5.61 -35.30 -28.19
CA ARG A 394 6.39 -36.11 -27.24
C ARG A 394 7.12 -37.19 -28.04
N THR A 395 8.31 -36.90 -28.56
CA THR A 395 9.19 -37.91 -29.13
C THR A 395 9.59 -38.88 -28.01
N GLY A 396 9.25 -40.15 -28.23
CA GLY A 396 9.08 -41.18 -27.20
C GLY A 396 10.23 -41.42 -26.23
N HIS A 397 9.83 -41.76 -24.99
CA HIS A 397 10.45 -42.82 -24.20
C HIS A 397 9.35 -43.49 -23.35
N HIS A 398 8.87 -44.65 -23.81
CA HIS A 398 8.31 -45.65 -22.93
C HIS A 398 9.48 -46.35 -22.23
N GLY A 399 9.65 -46.11 -20.94
CA GLY A 399 10.50 -46.91 -20.05
C GLY A 399 9.76 -47.07 -18.71
N PRO A 400 9.70 -48.28 -18.11
CA PRO A 400 8.90 -48.52 -16.92
C PRO A 400 9.62 -48.06 -15.64
N VAL A 401 8.84 -47.44 -14.73
CA VAL A 401 9.00 -47.38 -13.26
C VAL A 401 10.32 -46.83 -12.70
N ALA A 402 10.27 -45.63 -12.09
CA ALA A 402 10.81 -45.39 -10.75
C ALA A 402 10.35 -44.02 -10.19
N ALA A 403 9.86 -44.08 -8.96
CA ALA A 403 9.50 -43.05 -7.99
C ALA A 403 10.09 -41.63 -8.13
N GLY A 404 9.23 -40.64 -7.83
CA GLY A 404 9.61 -39.40 -7.15
C GLY A 404 9.31 -38.10 -7.92
N GLU A 405 8.82 -37.10 -7.18
CA GLU A 405 8.68 -35.68 -7.54
C GLU A 405 7.43 -35.26 -8.36
N GLN A 406 6.29 -35.26 -7.67
CA GLN A 406 5.18 -34.35 -7.95
C GLN A 406 5.43 -33.00 -7.24
N GLU A 407 5.72 -31.95 -8.02
CA GLU A 407 5.52 -30.55 -7.59
C GLU A 407 4.01 -30.21 -7.63
N PRO A 408 3.49 -29.42 -6.68
CA PRO A 408 2.06 -29.34 -6.41
C PRO A 408 1.39 -28.13 -7.10
N LEU A 409 0.39 -28.39 -7.93
CA LEU A 409 -0.63 -27.40 -8.28
C LEU A 409 -1.65 -27.34 -7.14
N LEU A 410 -1.72 -26.18 -6.50
CA LEU A 410 -2.73 -25.83 -5.51
C LEU A 410 -4.05 -25.55 -6.21
N GLU A 411 -4.97 -26.52 -6.17
CA GLU A 411 -6.41 -26.25 -6.17
C GLU A 411 -7.10 -27.37 -5.38
N GLY A 412 -7.28 -27.13 -4.08
CA GLY A 412 -8.03 -28.01 -3.20
C GLY A 412 -9.51 -27.64 -3.28
N GLN A 413 -10.23 -28.28 -4.21
CA GLN A 413 -11.68 -28.42 -4.11
C GLN A 413 -11.98 -29.76 -3.43
N GLU A 414 -12.72 -29.64 -2.34
CA GLU A 414 -13.16 -30.70 -1.44
C GLU A 414 -13.85 -31.85 -2.19
N ALA A 415 -13.45 -33.10 -1.92
CA ALA A 415 -14.36 -34.24 -1.79
C ALA A 415 -13.64 -35.55 -1.38
N GLY A 416 -14.00 -36.05 -0.20
CA GLY A 416 -14.47 -37.44 -0.06
C GLY A 416 -13.49 -38.52 0.44
N ASN A 417 -13.74 -39.02 1.65
CA ASN A 417 -13.70 -40.47 1.95
C ASN A 417 -14.99 -40.78 2.73
N SER A 418 -15.96 -41.49 2.11
CA SER A 418 -16.22 -42.94 2.27
C SER A 418 -16.86 -43.25 3.65
N VAL A 419 -17.97 -43.97 3.86
CA VAL A 419 -18.75 -45.00 3.14
C VAL A 419 -20.11 -45.03 3.85
N ASN A 420 -21.22 -45.29 3.13
CA ASN A 420 -22.40 -46.08 3.53
C ASN A 420 -23.70 -45.49 2.95
N ALA A 421 -24.26 -46.13 1.92
CA ALA A 421 -25.69 -46.50 1.82
C ALA A 421 -25.99 -47.09 0.43
N THR A 422 -26.33 -48.39 0.44
CA THR A 422 -27.34 -49.10 -0.36
C THR A 422 -27.54 -48.82 -1.87
N LYS A 423 -27.41 -49.92 -2.62
CA LYS A 423 -27.95 -50.19 -3.97
C LYS A 423 -29.42 -49.73 -4.12
N GLU A 424 -29.76 -49.18 -5.30
CA GLU A 424 -30.89 -49.58 -6.17
C GLU A 424 -30.91 -48.74 -7.46
N ASP A 425 -30.66 -49.44 -8.58
CA ASP A 425 -31.24 -49.39 -9.93
C ASP A 425 -31.49 -48.07 -10.74
N VAL A 426 -31.26 -48.25 -12.05
CA VAL A 426 -31.96 -47.67 -13.24
C VAL A 426 -31.23 -46.58 -14.08
N GLU A 427 -30.83 -47.04 -15.28
CA GLU A 427 -30.78 -46.40 -16.62
C GLU A 427 -29.74 -45.35 -17.04
N SER A 428 -28.79 -45.84 -17.84
CA SER A 428 -28.57 -45.48 -19.25
C SER A 428 -28.80 -44.02 -19.68
N GLY A 429 -27.70 -43.28 -19.79
CA GLY A 429 -27.58 -42.10 -20.65
C GLY A 429 -26.14 -41.93 -21.08
N GLY A 430 -25.80 -42.43 -22.27
CA GLY A 430 -24.47 -42.27 -22.85
C GLY A 430 -24.15 -40.79 -23.11
N HIS A 431 -23.06 -40.31 -22.52
CA HIS A 431 -22.32 -39.15 -23.01
C HIS A 431 -20.85 -39.56 -23.16
N SER A 432 -20.37 -39.37 -24.38
CA SER A 432 -18.98 -39.49 -24.80
C SER A 432 -18.03 -38.68 -23.91
N PRO A 433 -16.78 -39.12 -23.71
CA PRO A 433 -15.76 -38.30 -23.10
C PRO A 433 -15.19 -37.36 -24.16
N ASP A 434 -15.90 -36.26 -24.44
CA ASP A 434 -15.28 -35.16 -25.19
C ASP A 434 -14.34 -34.40 -24.25
N ALA A 435 -13.06 -34.54 -24.58
CA ALA A 435 -11.92 -34.08 -23.83
C ALA A 435 -11.73 -32.56 -23.89
N GLU A 436 -11.43 -31.97 -22.72
CA GLU A 436 -10.38 -30.96 -22.53
C GLU A 436 -10.30 -29.77 -23.52
N GLN A 437 -11.37 -28.97 -23.66
CA GLN A 437 -11.28 -27.59 -24.18
C GLN A 437 -11.45 -26.41 -23.18
N PRO A 438 -11.78 -26.57 -21.88
CA PRO A 438 -11.94 -25.41 -20.99
C PRO A 438 -10.64 -24.69 -20.63
N ASP A 439 -9.49 -25.39 -20.62
CA ASP A 439 -8.18 -24.82 -20.25
C ASP A 439 -7.72 -23.66 -21.14
N PHE A 440 -7.78 -23.81 -22.47
CA PHE A 440 -7.22 -22.80 -23.38
C PHE A 440 -8.10 -21.55 -23.42
N ALA A 441 -9.42 -21.73 -23.42
CA ALA A 441 -10.37 -20.64 -23.39
C ALA A 441 -10.24 -19.84 -22.08
N GLU A 442 -10.06 -20.53 -20.94
CA GLU A 442 -9.85 -19.89 -19.64
C GLU A 442 -8.54 -19.10 -19.58
N ILE A 443 -7.42 -19.69 -20.02
CA ILE A 443 -6.11 -18.99 -20.10
C ILE A 443 -6.21 -17.77 -21.01
N PHE A 444 -6.88 -17.89 -22.15
CA PHE A 444 -7.07 -16.78 -23.08
C PHE A 444 -7.94 -15.67 -22.48
N MET A 445 -9.04 -16.02 -21.81
CA MET A 445 -9.89 -15.03 -21.12
C MET A 445 -9.12 -14.29 -20.03
N HIS A 446 -8.37 -15.00 -19.19
CA HIS A 446 -7.56 -14.37 -18.14
C HIS A 446 -6.49 -13.44 -18.72
N GLN A 447 -5.80 -13.87 -19.78
CA GLN A 447 -4.80 -13.03 -20.46
C GLN A 447 -5.44 -11.81 -21.14
N ALA A 448 -6.64 -11.94 -21.70
CA ALA A 448 -7.37 -10.84 -22.30
C ALA A 448 -7.75 -9.79 -21.25
N ILE A 449 -8.26 -10.22 -20.09
CA ILE A 449 -8.57 -9.33 -18.97
C ILE A 449 -7.30 -8.60 -18.54
N HIS A 450 -6.19 -9.33 -18.32
CA HIS A 450 -4.91 -8.73 -17.93
C HIS A 450 -4.42 -7.68 -18.94
N THR A 451 -4.49 -7.99 -20.23
CA THR A 451 -4.09 -7.06 -21.30
C THR A 451 -4.93 -5.78 -21.29
N ILE A 452 -6.26 -5.91 -21.18
CA ILE A 452 -7.19 -4.77 -21.15
C ILE A 452 -6.97 -3.93 -19.89
N GLU A 453 -6.87 -4.59 -18.73
CA GLU A 453 -6.62 -3.94 -17.45
C GLU A 453 -5.29 -3.20 -17.45
N TYR A 454 -4.23 -3.80 -17.98
CA TYR A 454 -2.93 -3.15 -18.08
C TYR A 454 -2.96 -1.93 -19.00
N CYS A 455 -3.49 -2.05 -20.22
CA CYS A 455 -3.51 -0.95 -21.18
C CYS A 455 -4.36 0.23 -20.70
N LEU A 456 -5.58 -0.03 -20.22
CA LEU A 456 -6.46 1.02 -19.67
C LEU A 456 -5.94 1.55 -18.33
N GLY A 457 -5.42 0.66 -17.49
CA GLY A 457 -4.79 0.97 -16.21
C GLY A 457 -3.58 1.88 -16.36
N CYS A 458 -2.72 1.68 -17.37
CA CYS A 458 -1.58 2.56 -17.64
C CYS A 458 -2.01 4.02 -17.88
N VAL A 459 -3.05 4.24 -18.67
CA VAL A 459 -3.58 5.59 -18.94
C VAL A 459 -4.23 6.18 -17.70
N SER A 460 -5.10 5.41 -17.04
CA SER A 460 -5.84 5.83 -15.85
C SER A 460 -4.92 6.13 -14.66
N ASN A 461 -3.93 5.28 -14.41
CA ASN A 461 -2.96 5.44 -13.32
C ASN A 461 -2.08 6.65 -13.58
N THR A 462 -1.61 6.87 -14.82
CA THR A 462 -0.84 8.08 -15.19
C THR A 462 -1.64 9.35 -14.91
N ALA A 463 -2.92 9.39 -15.32
CA ALA A 463 -3.79 10.53 -15.04
C ALA A 463 -4.04 10.71 -13.52
N SER A 464 -4.16 9.60 -12.78
CA SER A 464 -4.35 9.62 -11.33
C SER A 464 -3.19 10.25 -10.56
N TYR A 465 -1.96 10.24 -11.10
CA TYR A 465 -0.82 10.95 -10.48
C TYR A 465 -0.98 12.46 -10.45
N LEU A 466 -1.87 13.05 -11.26
CA LEU A 466 -2.23 14.47 -11.17
C LEU A 466 -2.82 14.83 -9.79
N ARG A 467 -3.26 13.85 -8.99
CA ARG A 467 -3.64 14.05 -7.58
C ARG A 467 -2.51 14.64 -6.73
N LEU A 468 -1.25 14.28 -7.03
CA LEU A 468 -0.07 14.80 -6.33
C LEU A 468 0.01 16.30 -6.52
N TRP A 469 -0.15 16.75 -7.77
CA TRP A 469 -0.21 18.15 -8.10
C TRP A 469 -1.42 18.84 -7.44
N ALA A 470 -2.63 18.31 -7.61
CA ALA A 470 -3.86 18.92 -7.11
C ALA A 470 -3.82 19.16 -5.60
N LEU A 471 -3.42 18.16 -4.81
CA LEU A 471 -3.34 18.30 -3.35
C LEU A 471 -2.19 19.22 -2.92
N SER A 472 -1.04 19.15 -3.59
CA SER A 472 0.10 20.05 -3.30
C SER A 472 -0.21 21.53 -3.61
N LEU A 473 -1.17 21.80 -4.50
CA LEU A 473 -1.65 23.14 -4.80
C LEU A 473 -2.68 23.60 -3.77
N ALA A 474 -3.60 22.71 -3.38
CA ALA A 474 -4.60 22.98 -2.36
C ALA A 474 -3.99 23.27 -0.99
N HIS A 475 -2.88 22.63 -0.65
CA HIS A 475 -2.17 22.86 0.62
C HIS A 475 -1.30 24.14 0.61
N ALA A 476 -0.89 24.62 -0.57
CA ALA A 476 -0.07 25.82 -0.70
C ALA A 476 -0.91 27.12 -0.76
N ARG A 477 -2.19 27.00 -1.11
CA ARG A 477 -3.18 28.08 -1.03
C ARG A 477 -3.78 28.14 0.37
#